data_AF-A0A4S0J8J0-F1
#
_entry.id   AF-A0A4S0J8J0-F1
#
_cell.length_a   1.000
_cell.length_b   1.000
_cell.length_c   1.000
_cell.angle_alpha   90.00
_cell.angle_beta   90.00
_cell.angle_gamma   90.00
#
_symmetry.space_group_name_H-M   'P 1'
#
loop_
_entity.id
_entity.type
_entity.pdbx_description
1 polymer ?
#
loop_
_entity_poly.entity_id
_entity_poly.type
_entity_poly.pdbx_seq_one_letter_code
_entity_poly.pdbx_strand_id
1 'polypeptide(L)'
;RDISGNLEPSVDIYPNRPAPVVRNAADGSRELARLRWGMPTPPERIRGNADSGTTNIRNPQYAHWLPYLGVENRCVVPVTSFAEPSPTPGDKDPETGVQKNFWFALSKERPLFFFAGLWTPGHG
;
A
#
# COMPACT_ATOMS: atom_id res chain seq x y z
N ARG A 1 -4.66 16.34 11.31
CA ARG A 1 -6.11 16.03 11.37
C ARG A 1 -6.32 14.54 11.16
N ASP A 2 -7.37 13.97 11.73
CA ASP A 2 -7.73 12.57 11.52
C ASP A 2 -9.05 12.53 10.74
N ILE A 3 -9.00 11.97 9.54
CA ILE A 3 -10.16 11.77 8.67
C ILE A 3 -10.36 10.27 8.38
N SER A 4 -9.68 9.40 9.12
CA SER A 4 -9.74 7.96 8.91
C SER A 4 -11.06 7.37 9.37
N GLY A 5 -11.72 7.94 10.39
CA GLY A 5 -12.88 7.35 11.06
C GLY A 5 -12.45 6.35 12.13
N ASN A 6 -13.21 5.26 12.34
CA ASN A 6 -12.81 4.20 13.27
C ASN A 6 -11.63 3.38 12.69
N LEU A 7 -10.50 3.37 13.39
CA LEU A 7 -9.26 2.69 12.99
C LEU A 7 -9.10 1.43 13.85
N GLU A 8 -9.64 0.31 13.37
CA GLU A 8 -9.61 -0.95 14.09
C GLU A 8 -8.16 -1.40 14.38
N PRO A 9 -7.85 -1.93 15.58
CA PRO A 9 -6.49 -2.23 16.02
C PRO A 9 -5.72 -3.26 15.18
N SER A 10 -6.39 -4.04 14.33
CA SER A 10 -5.76 -5.07 13.49
C SER A 10 -6.46 -5.15 12.14
N VAL A 11 -5.87 -4.54 11.13
CA VAL A 11 -6.33 -4.67 9.74
C VAL A 11 -5.24 -5.43 9.01
N ASP A 12 -5.44 -6.75 8.80
CA ASP A 12 -4.70 -7.43 7.74
C ASP A 12 -5.07 -6.74 6.43
N ILE A 13 -4.10 -6.09 5.81
CA ILE A 13 -4.33 -5.21 4.66
C ILE A 13 -3.91 -5.94 3.39
N TYR A 14 -4.83 -5.96 2.42
CA TYR A 14 -4.65 -6.62 1.14
C TYR A 14 -4.74 -5.61 -0.01
N PRO A 15 -4.14 -5.93 -1.19
CA PRO A 15 -4.30 -5.11 -2.39
C PRO A 15 -5.77 -4.78 -2.67
N ASN A 16 -6.02 -3.60 -3.26
CA ASN A 16 -7.37 -3.14 -3.61
C ASN A 16 -8.31 -2.98 -2.39
N ARG A 17 -7.78 -2.87 -1.17
CA ARG A 17 -8.54 -2.56 0.06
C ARG A 17 -8.15 -1.20 0.65
N PRO A 18 -9.01 -0.54 1.43
CA PRO A 18 -8.66 0.66 2.18
C PRO A 18 -7.56 0.37 3.23
N ALA A 19 -6.58 1.26 3.32
CA ALA A 19 -5.45 1.21 4.24
C ALA A 19 -5.19 2.59 4.84
N PRO A 20 -4.75 2.67 6.12
CA PRO A 20 -4.39 3.94 6.73
C PRO A 20 -3.09 4.47 6.13
N VAL A 21 -3.04 5.77 5.86
CA VAL A 21 -1.83 6.50 5.47
C VAL A 21 -1.81 7.86 6.13
N VAL A 22 -0.63 8.39 6.39
CA VAL A 22 -0.47 9.81 6.73
C VAL A 22 0.02 10.56 5.48
N ARG A 23 -0.74 11.55 5.02
CA ARG A 23 -0.43 12.35 3.84
C ARG A 23 -0.44 13.85 4.15
N ASN A 24 0.09 14.65 3.24
CA ASN A 24 -0.10 16.10 3.27
C ASN A 24 -1.51 16.44 2.77
N ALA A 25 -2.19 17.32 3.49
CA ALA A 25 -3.44 17.91 3.07
C ALA A 25 -3.18 19.20 2.26
N ALA A 26 -4.21 19.69 1.55
CA ALA A 26 -4.08 20.88 0.68
C ALA A 26 -3.67 22.16 1.42
N ASP A 27 -3.92 22.26 2.72
CA ASP A 27 -3.52 23.38 3.58
C ASP A 27 -2.12 23.20 4.21
N GLY A 28 -1.37 22.18 3.81
CA GLY A 28 -0.04 21.86 4.34
C GLY A 28 -0.04 21.14 5.69
N SER A 29 -1.20 20.89 6.30
CA SER A 29 -1.29 20.04 7.49
C SER A 29 -1.08 18.56 7.15
N ARG A 30 -0.71 17.75 8.14
CA ARG A 30 -0.69 16.29 7.98
C ARG A 30 -2.05 15.71 8.34
N GLU A 31 -2.48 14.71 7.59
CA GLU A 31 -3.72 14.00 7.86
C GLU A 31 -3.60 12.49 7.78
N LEU A 32 -4.21 11.82 8.76
CA LEU A 32 -4.43 10.38 8.74
C LEU A 32 -5.69 10.09 7.93
N ALA A 33 -5.56 9.36 6.84
CA ALA A 33 -6.64 9.06 5.90
C ALA A 33 -6.67 7.57 5.58
N ARG A 34 -7.84 7.07 5.16
CA ARG A 34 -7.97 5.73 4.56
C ARG A 34 -8.03 5.84 3.05
N LEU A 35 -7.02 5.29 2.37
CA LEU A 35 -6.95 5.26 0.91
C LEU A 35 -6.93 3.82 0.40
N ARG A 36 -7.40 3.59 -0.83
CA ARG A 36 -7.26 2.29 -1.49
C ARG A 36 -5.78 1.99 -1.74
N TRP A 37 -5.31 0.80 -1.34
CA TRP A 37 -3.97 0.33 -1.70
C TRP A 37 -3.94 -0.13 -3.17
N GLY A 38 -3.58 0.80 -4.04
CA GLY A 38 -3.43 0.58 -5.49
C GLY A 38 -3.43 1.91 -6.24
N MET A 39 -2.25 2.38 -6.64
CA MET A 39 -2.10 3.54 -7.52
C MET A 39 -2.66 3.24 -8.92
N PRO A 40 -3.10 4.23 -9.71
CA PRO A 40 -3.54 4.00 -11.08
C PRO A 40 -2.50 3.21 -11.88
N THR A 41 -2.91 2.09 -12.46
CA THR A 41 -2.00 1.22 -13.22
C THR A 41 -1.66 1.89 -14.56
N PRO A 42 -0.40 1.81 -15.03
CA PRO A 42 -0.06 2.26 -16.38
C PRO A 42 -1.02 1.64 -17.41
N PRO A 43 -1.64 2.43 -18.32
CA PRO A 43 -2.69 1.94 -19.21
C PRO A 43 -2.32 0.68 -19.97
N GLU A 44 -1.08 0.57 -20.42
CA GLU A 44 -0.53 -0.57 -21.15
C GLU A 44 -0.35 -1.84 -20.29
N ARG A 45 -0.47 -1.73 -18.96
CA ARG A 45 -0.37 -2.84 -18.00
C ARG A 45 -1.71 -3.24 -17.39
N ILE A 46 -2.80 -2.53 -17.72
CA ILE A 46 -4.14 -2.90 -17.29
C ILE A 46 -4.51 -4.23 -17.95
N ARG A 47 -5.02 -5.17 -17.15
CA ARG A 47 -5.47 -6.48 -17.62
C ARG A 47 -6.95 -6.66 -17.31
N GLY A 48 -7.73 -7.00 -18.35
CA GLY A 48 -9.18 -7.15 -18.23
C GLY A 48 -9.92 -5.81 -18.18
N ASN A 49 -11.14 -5.83 -17.64
CA ASN A 49 -12.07 -4.70 -17.71
C ASN A 49 -11.99 -3.73 -16.53
N ALA A 50 -11.09 -3.97 -15.56
CA ALA A 50 -11.00 -3.17 -14.34
C ALA A 50 -9.54 -2.98 -13.90
N ASP A 51 -9.22 -1.78 -13.41
CA ASP A 51 -7.91 -1.50 -12.82
C ASP A 51 -7.86 -1.93 -11.34
N SER A 52 -7.15 -3.01 -11.05
CA SER A 52 -6.90 -3.48 -9.68
C SER A 52 -5.92 -2.60 -8.90
N GLY A 53 -5.24 -1.68 -9.58
CA GLY A 53 -4.25 -0.77 -9.03
C GLY A 53 -2.85 -1.39 -8.91
N THR A 54 -1.83 -0.54 -8.97
CA THR A 54 -0.43 -0.89 -8.74
C THR A 54 -0.08 -0.72 -7.27
N THR A 55 0.30 -1.82 -6.61
CA THR A 55 0.60 -1.85 -5.16
C THR A 55 2.04 -1.46 -4.81
N ASN A 56 2.99 -1.66 -5.74
CA ASN A 56 4.42 -1.42 -5.53
C ASN A 56 5.05 -0.71 -6.75
N ILE A 57 5.69 0.43 -6.54
CA ILE A 57 6.36 1.22 -7.58
C ILE A 57 7.87 1.00 -7.49
N ARG A 58 8.40 0.14 -8.36
CA ARG A 58 9.83 -0.24 -8.37
C ARG A 58 10.74 0.75 -9.09
N ASN A 59 10.22 1.42 -10.12
CA ASN A 59 10.96 2.43 -10.89
C ASN A 59 10.17 3.75 -10.89
N PRO A 60 10.37 4.63 -9.90
CA PRO A 60 9.68 5.92 -9.82
C PRO A 60 9.95 6.84 -11.02
N GLN A 61 11.03 6.62 -11.77
CA GLN A 61 11.40 7.44 -12.94
C GLN A 61 10.64 7.04 -14.22
N TYR A 62 9.82 5.98 -14.18
CA TYR A 62 8.96 5.67 -15.30
C TYR A 62 7.95 6.81 -15.54
N ALA A 63 7.81 7.24 -16.80
CA ALA A 63 7.04 8.43 -17.19
C ALA A 63 5.63 8.51 -16.58
N HIS A 64 4.95 7.37 -16.45
CA HIS A 64 3.64 7.26 -15.83
C HIS A 64 3.59 7.77 -14.38
N TRP A 65 4.68 7.65 -13.62
CA TRP A 65 4.74 8.05 -12.21
C TRP A 65 5.17 9.50 -11.99
N LEU A 66 5.79 10.14 -13.00
CA LEU A 66 6.33 11.49 -12.87
C LEU A 66 5.32 12.53 -12.33
N PRO A 67 4.04 12.52 -12.74
CA PRO A 67 3.05 13.44 -12.19
C PRO A 67 2.79 13.28 -10.69
N TYR A 68 3.18 12.16 -10.08
CA TYR A 68 2.93 11.83 -8.68
C TYR A 68 4.18 11.90 -7.80
N LEU A 69 5.32 12.42 -8.29
CA LEU A 69 6.55 12.50 -7.49
C LEU A 69 6.64 13.76 -6.61
N GLY A 70 5.71 14.69 -6.78
CA GLY A 70 5.57 15.91 -5.98
C GLY A 70 5.32 15.62 -4.49
N VAL A 71 5.62 16.59 -3.64
CA VAL A 71 5.45 16.48 -2.17
C VAL A 71 3.99 16.30 -1.77
N GLU A 72 3.09 16.86 -2.57
CA GLU A 72 1.64 16.74 -2.47
C GLU A 72 1.15 15.30 -2.60
N ASN A 73 1.85 14.46 -3.36
CA ASN A 73 1.50 13.05 -3.58
C ASN A 73 2.24 12.09 -2.65
N ARG A 74 3.00 12.58 -1.67
CA ARG A 74 3.71 11.72 -0.71
C ARG A 74 2.83 11.33 0.45
N CYS A 75 2.95 10.08 0.88
CA CYS A 75 2.41 9.61 2.13
C CYS A 75 3.39 8.66 2.83
N VAL A 76 3.17 8.46 4.12
CA VAL A 76 3.81 7.38 4.88
C VAL A 76 2.75 6.36 5.27
N VAL A 77 3.05 5.09 5.03
CA VAL A 77 2.13 3.97 5.32
C VAL A 77 2.59 3.33 6.63
N PRO A 78 1.85 3.47 7.74
CA PRO A 78 2.19 2.83 9.01
C PRO A 78 2.13 1.31 8.91
N VAL A 79 3.17 0.63 9.37
CA VAL A 79 3.30 -0.83 9.33
C VAL A 79 4.00 -1.32 10.59
N THR A 80 3.61 -2.49 11.09
CA THR A 80 4.29 -3.19 12.20
C THR A 80 4.89 -4.53 11.75
N SER A 81 4.27 -5.16 10.75
CA SER A 81 4.81 -6.31 10.02
C SER A 81 4.23 -6.40 8.61
N PHE A 82 4.95 -7.01 7.69
CA PHE A 82 4.49 -7.29 6.32
C PHE A 82 4.85 -8.71 5.90
N ALA A 83 4.20 -9.22 4.86
CA ALA A 83 4.44 -10.56 4.35
C ALA A 83 4.94 -10.53 2.90
N GLU A 84 5.83 -11.48 2.57
CA GLU A 84 6.17 -11.82 1.20
C GLU A 84 5.85 -13.30 0.95
N PRO A 85 5.38 -13.67 -0.26
CA PRO A 85 5.16 -15.06 -0.59
C PRO A 85 6.49 -15.82 -0.59
N SER A 86 6.43 -17.09 -0.20
CA SER A 86 7.58 -18.00 -0.31
C SER A 86 8.09 -17.98 -1.75
N PRO A 87 9.41 -17.79 -1.96
CA PRO A 87 10.01 -17.82 -3.29
C PRO A 87 10.06 -19.24 -3.86
N THR A 88 9.84 -20.26 -3.02
CA THR A 88 9.87 -21.67 -3.42
C THR A 88 8.56 -22.04 -4.12
N PRO A 89 8.62 -22.43 -5.41
CA PRO A 89 7.43 -22.87 -6.13
C PRO A 89 6.78 -24.07 -5.46
N GLY A 90 5.45 -24.03 -5.28
CA GLY A 90 4.71 -25.12 -4.66
C GLY A 90 4.83 -25.20 -3.14
N ASP A 91 5.57 -24.30 -2.49
CA ASP A 91 5.58 -24.18 -1.03
C ASP A 91 4.24 -23.58 -0.57
N LYS A 92 3.31 -24.48 -0.25
CA LYS A 92 1.95 -24.17 0.19
C LYS A 92 1.88 -24.24 1.71
N ASP A 93 1.07 -23.36 2.28
CA ASP A 93 0.64 -23.49 3.65
C ASP A 93 -0.15 -24.80 3.82
N PRO A 94 0.23 -25.69 4.76
CA PRO A 94 -0.34 -27.02 4.85
C PRO A 94 -1.81 -27.03 5.32
N GLU A 95 -2.26 -25.97 5.99
CA GLU A 95 -3.63 -25.87 6.48
C GLU A 95 -4.58 -25.31 5.42
N THR A 96 -4.12 -24.30 4.69
CA THR A 96 -4.96 -23.53 3.76
C THR A 96 -4.76 -23.91 2.29
N GLY A 97 -3.65 -24.56 1.96
CA GLY A 97 -3.27 -24.89 0.57
C GLY A 97 -2.90 -23.69 -0.30
N VAL A 98 -2.91 -22.46 0.24
CA VAL A 98 -2.49 -21.25 -0.47
C VAL A 98 -0.98 -21.09 -0.44
N GLN A 99 -0.43 -20.19 -1.27
CA GLN A 99 1.01 -19.90 -1.24
C GLN A 99 1.42 -19.50 0.17
N LYS A 100 2.43 -20.18 0.73
CA LYS A 100 2.95 -19.86 2.05
C LYS A 100 3.53 -18.45 2.06
N ASN A 101 3.26 -17.70 3.12
CA ASN A 101 3.82 -16.37 3.33
C ASN A 101 4.86 -16.40 4.46
N PHE A 102 5.92 -15.60 4.31
CA PHE A 102 6.87 -15.31 5.37
C PHE A 102 6.62 -13.89 5.89
N TRP A 103 6.55 -13.76 7.20
CA TRP A 103 6.28 -12.49 7.88
C TRP A 103 7.58 -11.84 8.35
N PHE A 104 7.69 -10.54 8.09
CA PHE A 104 8.83 -9.71 8.43
C PHE A 104 8.37 -8.58 9.35
N ALA A 105 9.21 -8.25 10.32
CA ALA A 105 9.07 -7.12 11.22
C ALA A 105 10.47 -6.60 11.58
N LEU A 106 10.57 -5.36 12.08
CA LEU A 106 11.85 -4.82 12.50
C LEU A 106 12.48 -5.59 13.67
N SER A 107 11.64 -6.11 14.57
CA SER A 107 12.04 -6.94 15.69
C SER A 107 10.85 -7.80 16.17
N LYS A 108 11.08 -8.65 17.18
CA LYS A 108 10.01 -9.50 17.75
C LYS A 108 8.88 -8.68 18.38
N GLU A 109 9.19 -7.47 18.84
CA GLU A 109 8.28 -6.51 19.44
C GLU A 109 7.39 -5.81 18.40
N ARG A 110 7.66 -6.00 17.09
CA ARG A 110 6.91 -5.40 15.96
C ARG A 110 6.68 -3.88 16.12
N PRO A 111 7.72 -3.08 16.38
CA PRO A 111 7.55 -1.64 16.54
C PRO A 111 7.03 -1.01 15.23
N LEU A 112 6.33 0.12 15.37
CA LEU A 112 5.84 0.89 14.23
C LEU A 112 7.00 1.37 13.36
N PHE A 113 6.88 1.15 12.06
CA PHE A 113 7.70 1.74 11.01
C PHE A 113 6.82 2.19 9.84
N PHE A 114 7.45 2.68 8.77
CA PHE A 114 6.72 3.21 7.63
C PHE A 114 7.29 2.74 6.31
N PHE A 115 6.41 2.39 5.37
CA PHE A 115 6.77 2.42 3.95
C PHE A 115 6.64 3.85 3.41
N ALA A 116 7.53 4.20 2.49
CA ALA A 116 7.39 5.39 1.67
C ALA A 116 6.31 5.15 0.61
N GLY A 117 5.26 5.96 0.61
CA GLY A 117 4.10 5.81 -0.27
C GLY A 117 3.93 6.99 -1.22
N LEU A 118 3.32 6.70 -2.37
CA LEU A 118 2.71 7.70 -3.25
C LEU A 118 1.19 7.56 -3.18
N TRP A 119 0.49 8.67 -3.34
CA TRP A 119 -0.97 8.72 -3.38
C TRP A 119 -1.46 9.72 -4.43
N THR A 120 -2.69 9.52 -4.92
CA THR A 120 -3.37 10.45 -5.83
C THR A 120 -4.86 10.53 -5.46
N PRO A 121 -5.57 11.64 -5.75
CA PRO A 121 -7.02 11.65 -5.69
C PRO A 121 -7.62 10.53 -6.54
N GLY A 122 -8.72 9.93 -6.09
CA GLY A 122 -9.43 8.95 -6.88
C GLY A 122 -9.94 9.56 -8.19
N HIS A 123 -9.64 8.91 -9.31
CA HIS A 123 -10.38 9.12 -10.54
C HIS A 123 -11.58 8.18 -10.48
N GLY A 124 -12.78 8.73 -10.65
CA GLY A 124 -14.03 7.96 -10.59
C GLY A 124 -14.09 6.83 -11.60
#